data_AF-A0A845S509-F1
#
_entry.id   AF-A0A845S509-F1
#
_cell.length_a   1.000
_cell.length_b   1.000
_cell.length_c   1.000
_cell.angle_alpha   90.00
_cell.angle_beta   90.00
_cell.angle_gamma   90.00
#
_symmetry.space_group_name_H-M   'P 1'
#
loop_
_entity.id
_entity.type
_entity.pdbx_description
1 polymer ?
#
loop_
_entity_poly.entity_id
_entity_poly.type
_entity_poly.pdbx_seq_one_letter_code
_entity_poly.pdbx_strand_id
1 'polypeptide(L)'
;DEIAGIQLAWITYFGSAYASLKGLHIGMPTLIKVFSKDIRKILFVLSKIIIFLFFLVLTYYGTKVIIVLRGDTLVTLDWIPQSFVQSVIPVSSLLIIISEFLSYKEAYEQTIKD
;
A
#
# COMPACT_ATOMS: atom_id res chain seq x y z
N ASP A 1 19.27 -14.67 -10.80
CA ASP A 1 19.09 -13.79 -9.64
C ASP A 1 18.00 -12.74 -9.87
N GLU A 2 18.06 -12.00 -10.99
CA GLU A 2 17.09 -10.93 -11.31
C GLU A 2 15.61 -11.33 -11.19
N ILE A 3 15.21 -12.50 -11.69
CA ILE A 3 13.82 -13.01 -11.56
C ILE A 3 13.41 -13.22 -10.09
N ALA A 4 14.30 -13.78 -9.28
CA ALA A 4 14.01 -14.06 -7.87
C ALA A 4 13.82 -12.74 -7.09
N GLY A 5 14.66 -11.73 -7.38
CA GLY A 5 14.51 -10.38 -6.83
C GLY A 5 13.18 -9.74 -7.22
N ILE A 6 12.78 -9.87 -8.49
CA ILE A 6 11.48 -9.36 -8.97
C ILE A 6 10.32 -10.04 -8.27
N GLN A 7 10.33 -11.37 -8.16
CA GLN A 7 9.27 -12.13 -7.49
C GLN A 7 9.17 -11.77 -6.01
N LEU A 8 10.30 -11.62 -5.32
CA LEU A 8 10.34 -11.20 -3.92
C LEU A 8 9.75 -9.79 -3.75
N ALA A 9 10.11 -8.86 -4.64
CA ALA A 9 9.53 -7.51 -4.63
C ALA A 9 8.02 -7.56 -4.85
N TRP A 10 7.56 -8.34 -5.83
CA TRP A 10 6.13 -8.49 -6.14
C TRP A 10 5.33 -9.09 -4.99
N ILE A 11 5.82 -10.18 -4.39
CA ILE A 11 5.18 -10.80 -3.23
C ILE A 11 5.13 -9.81 -2.06
N THR A 12 6.17 -8.99 -1.88
CA THR A 12 6.18 -7.97 -0.82
C THR A 12 5.08 -6.92 -1.05
N TYR A 13 5.02 -6.32 -2.24
CA TYR A 13 4.03 -5.28 -2.57
C TYR A 13 2.59 -5.81 -2.55
N PHE A 14 2.33 -6.94 -3.21
CA PHE A 14 0.99 -7.54 -3.22
C PHE A 14 0.62 -8.12 -1.86
N GLY A 15 1.58 -8.67 -1.13
CA GLY A 15 1.42 -9.12 0.25
C GLY A 15 1.01 -7.98 1.19
N SER A 16 1.63 -6.80 1.06
CA SER A 16 1.20 -5.60 1.79
C SER A 16 -0.22 -5.17 1.43
N ALA A 17 -0.60 -5.22 0.15
CA ALA A 17 -1.98 -4.91 -0.28
C ALA A 17 -3.01 -5.88 0.31
N TYR A 18 -2.69 -7.17 0.33
CA TYR A 18 -3.53 -8.19 0.96
C TYR A 18 -3.60 -8.04 2.48
N ALA A 19 -2.47 -7.72 3.14
CA ALA A 19 -2.44 -7.47 4.58
C ALA A 19 -3.29 -6.25 4.96
N SER A 20 -3.24 -5.17 4.19
CA SER A 20 -4.10 -4.00 4.36
C SER A 20 -5.59 -4.38 4.26
N LEU A 21 -5.96 -5.21 3.27
CA LEU A 21 -7.35 -5.69 3.11
C LEU A 21 -7.83 -6.46 4.35
N LYS A 22 -6.95 -7.27 4.95
CA LYS A 22 -7.28 -8.07 6.14
C LYS A 22 -7.20 -7.28 7.45
N GLY A 23 -6.93 -5.97 7.40
CA GLY A 23 -6.71 -5.17 8.61
C GLY A 23 -5.47 -5.62 9.39
N LEU A 24 -4.55 -6.36 8.76
CA LEU A 24 -3.27 -6.79 9.33
C LEU A 24 -2.18 -5.74 9.15
N HIS A 25 -2.53 -4.54 8.67
CA HIS A 25 -1.62 -3.41 8.65
C HIS A 25 -1.14 -3.19 10.08
N ILE A 26 0.18 -3.26 10.31
CA ILE A 26 0.80 -3.21 11.64
C ILE A 26 0.42 -1.89 12.33
N GLY A 27 -0.70 -1.90 13.02
CA GLY A 27 -1.13 -0.84 13.93
C GLY A 27 -0.74 -1.20 15.35
N MET A 28 -0.72 -0.19 16.21
CA MET A 28 -0.53 -0.37 17.65
C MET A 28 -1.86 -0.09 18.37
N PRO A 29 -2.89 -0.95 18.22
CA PRO A 29 -4.21 -0.70 18.78
C PRO A 29 -4.15 -0.50 20.30
N THR A 30 -3.24 -1.21 20.98
CA THR A 30 -2.99 -1.04 22.42
C THR A 30 -2.57 0.38 22.78
N LEU A 31 -1.74 1.03 21.97
CA LEU A 31 -1.31 2.42 22.20
C LEU A 31 -2.47 3.39 21.97
N ILE A 32 -3.26 3.19 20.92
CA ILE A 32 -4.44 4.02 20.62
C ILE A 32 -5.49 3.91 21.75
N LYS A 33 -5.65 2.72 22.34
CA LYS A 33 -6.56 2.49 23.47
C LYS A 33 -6.21 3.25 24.75
N VAL A 34 -5.00 3.78 24.92
CA VAL A 34 -4.64 4.61 26.09
C VAL A 34 -5.32 5.98 26.05
N PHE A 35 -5.66 6.49 24.86
CA PHE A 35 -6.30 7.79 24.69
C PHE A 35 -7.81 7.75 24.90
N SER A 36 -8.43 8.92 25.17
CA SER A 36 -9.89 9.07 25.22
C SER A 36 -10.55 8.84 23.85
N LYS A 37 -11.84 8.47 23.84
CA LYS A 37 -12.58 8.14 22.60
C LYS A 37 -12.51 9.22 21.52
N ASP A 38 -12.51 10.49 21.90
CA ASP A 38 -12.48 11.58 20.92
C ASP A 38 -11.09 11.75 20.29
N ILE A 39 -10.02 11.57 21.06
CA ILE A 39 -8.65 11.57 20.53
C ILE A 39 -8.45 10.37 19.59
N ARG A 40 -8.99 9.19 19.93
CA ARG A 40 -8.91 7.99 19.07
C ARG A 40 -9.53 8.23 17.70
N LYS A 41 -10.70 8.91 17.64
CA LYS A 41 -11.35 9.27 16.37
C LYS A 41 -10.47 10.17 15.51
N ILE A 42 -9.89 11.21 16.12
CA ILE A 42 -9.02 12.16 15.41
C ILE A 42 -7.79 11.44 14.86
N LEU A 43 -7.11 10.63 15.69
CA LEU A 43 -5.94 9.86 15.29
C LEU A 43 -6.27 8.84 14.18
N PHE A 44 -7.43 8.19 14.25
CA PHE A 44 -7.88 7.27 13.21
C PHE A 44 -8.06 7.98 11.86
N VAL A 45 -8.80 9.10 11.83
CA VAL A 45 -9.04 9.86 10.61
C VAL A 45 -7.73 10.42 10.05
N LEU A 46 -6.87 10.96 10.91
CA LEU A 46 -5.56 11.47 10.51
C LEU A 46 -4.69 10.37 9.88
N SER A 47 -4.63 9.20 10.52
CA SER A 47 -3.89 8.03 9.99
C SER A 47 -4.40 7.64 8.60
N LYS A 48 -5.72 7.54 8.43
CA LYS A 48 -6.32 7.24 7.12
C LYS A 48 -5.95 8.29 6.08
N ILE A 49 -6.05 9.58 6.39
CA ILE A 49 -5.67 10.66 5.45
C ILE A 49 -4.20 10.50 5.01
N ILE A 50 -3.28 10.25 5.94
CA ILE A 50 -1.86 10.08 5.65
C ILE A 50 -1.63 8.87 4.74
N ILE A 51 -2.24 7.72 5.04
CA ILE A 51 -2.12 6.50 4.25
C ILE A 51 -2.66 6.72 2.82
N PHE A 52 -3.86 7.28 2.69
CA PHE A 52 -4.45 7.58 1.38
C PHE A 52 -3.58 8.54 0.57
N LEU A 53 -3.09 9.61 1.18
CA LEU A 53 -2.23 10.59 0.50
C LEU A 53 -0.92 9.95 0.05
N PHE A 54 -0.27 9.17 0.91
CA PHE A 54 0.97 8.48 0.60
C PHE A 54 0.80 7.54 -0.60
N PHE A 55 -0.21 6.68 -0.58
CA PHE A 55 -0.43 5.74 -1.70
C PHE A 55 -0.94 6.42 -2.96
N LEU A 56 -1.64 7.56 -2.87
CA LEU A 56 -2.03 8.35 -4.04
C LEU A 56 -0.78 8.93 -4.72
N VAL A 57 0.16 9.47 -3.94
CA VAL A 57 1.46 9.93 -4.42
C VAL A 57 2.24 8.78 -5.06
N LEU A 58 2.29 7.59 -4.43
CA LEU A 58 2.95 6.42 -5.00
C LEU A 58 2.31 5.95 -6.31
N THR A 59 0.97 5.94 -6.40
CA THR A 59 0.28 5.63 -7.65
C THR A 59 0.67 6.62 -8.74
N TYR A 60 0.66 7.92 -8.46
CA TYR A 60 1.01 8.95 -9.44
C TYR A 60 2.46 8.82 -9.94
N TYR A 61 3.43 8.78 -9.02
CA TYR A 61 4.84 8.67 -9.40
C TYR A 61 5.20 7.30 -9.95
N GLY A 62 4.58 6.22 -9.45
CA GLY A 62 4.71 4.88 -10.01
C GLY A 62 4.26 4.82 -11.48
N THR A 63 3.14 5.46 -11.82
CA THR A 63 2.71 5.60 -13.22
C THR A 63 3.70 6.42 -14.04
N LYS A 64 4.27 7.50 -13.50
CA LYS A 64 5.31 8.28 -14.20
C LYS A 64 6.56 7.44 -14.48
N VAL A 65 6.99 6.62 -13.52
CA VAL A 65 8.13 5.70 -13.68
C VAL A 65 7.89 4.73 -14.85
N ILE A 66 6.71 4.13 -14.94
CA ILE A 66 6.37 3.21 -16.04
C ILE A 66 6.41 3.91 -17.41
N ILE A 67 5.96 5.17 -17.47
CA ILE A 67 5.97 5.95 -18.71
C ILE A 67 7.41 6.28 -19.12
N VAL A 68 8.26 6.66 -18.17
CA VAL A 68 9.67 7.00 -18.43
C VAL A 68 10.45 5.77 -18.90
N LEU A 69 10.19 4.60 -18.31
CA LEU A 69 10.84 3.33 -18.65
C LEU A 69 10.23 2.63 -19.87
N ARG A 70 9.42 3.33 -20.66
CA ARG A 70 8.75 2.73 -21.83
C ARG A 70 9.79 2.51 -22.93
N GLY A 71 9.98 1.25 -23.32
CA GLY A 71 10.96 0.84 -24.32
C GLY A 71 12.22 0.23 -23.72
N ASP A 72 12.45 0.42 -22.41
CA ASP A 72 13.55 -0.18 -21.69
C ASP A 72 13.19 -1.61 -21.23
N THR A 73 14.21 -2.46 -21.21
CA THR A 73 14.12 -3.85 -20.77
C THR A 73 15.09 -4.09 -19.61
N LEU A 74 14.93 -5.21 -18.92
CA LEU A 74 15.82 -5.57 -17.82
C LEU A 74 17.25 -5.79 -18.32
N VAL A 75 18.22 -5.65 -17.42
CA VAL A 75 19.65 -5.72 -17.76
C VAL A 75 20.04 -7.14 -18.20
N THR A 76 19.59 -8.16 -17.47
CA THR A 76 19.89 -9.56 -17.80
C THR A 76 18.80 -10.20 -18.66
N LEU A 77 17.59 -9.64 -18.67
CA LEU A 77 16.42 -10.17 -19.37
C LEU A 77 15.91 -9.13 -20.36
N ASP A 78 16.63 -9.01 -21.47
CA ASP A 78 16.41 -8.04 -22.54
C ASP A 78 15.05 -8.14 -23.24
N TRP A 79 14.30 -9.23 -23.04
CA TRP A 79 12.95 -9.44 -23.57
C TRP A 79 11.84 -9.06 -22.57
N ILE A 80 12.18 -8.76 -21.31
CA ILE A 80 11.21 -8.35 -20.28
C ILE A 80 11.20 -6.83 -20.16
N PRO A 81 10.07 -6.17 -20.44
CA PRO A 81 9.96 -4.72 -20.28
C PRO A 81 10.14 -4.30 -18.82
N GLN A 82 10.99 -3.31 -18.57
CA GLN A 82 11.19 -2.78 -17.21
C GLN A 82 9.91 -2.10 -16.69
N SER A 83 9.14 -1.50 -17.60
CA SER A 83 7.80 -0.95 -17.33
C SER A 83 6.82 -1.99 -16.76
N PHE A 84 6.92 -3.26 -17.17
CA PHE A 84 6.10 -4.34 -16.63
C PHE A 84 6.49 -4.69 -15.19
N VAL A 85 7.79 -4.79 -14.91
CA VAL A 85 8.29 -5.07 -13.56
C VAL A 85 7.89 -3.97 -12.58
N GLN A 86 8.05 -2.72 -12.98
CA GLN A 86 7.74 -1.54 -12.15
C GLN A 86 6.23 -1.27 -12.01
N SER A 87 5.39 -1.95 -12.81
CA SER A 87 3.92 -1.86 -12.69
C SER A 87 3.39 -2.26 -11.32
N VAL A 88 4.15 -3.08 -10.59
CA VAL A 88 3.83 -3.48 -9.22
C VAL A 88 3.60 -2.28 -8.32
N ILE A 89 4.32 -1.16 -8.51
CA ILE A 89 4.24 0.02 -7.63
C ILE A 89 2.86 0.67 -7.70
N PRO A 90 2.38 1.19 -8.86
CA PRO A 90 1.07 1.83 -8.90
C PRO A 90 -0.08 0.82 -8.74
N VAL A 91 0.07 -0.42 -9.20
CA VAL A 91 -0.99 -1.43 -9.04
C VAL A 91 -1.19 -1.78 -7.57
N SER A 92 -0.12 -2.10 -6.83
CA SER A 92 -0.24 -2.40 -5.39
C SER A 92 -0.69 -1.19 -4.57
N SER A 93 -0.21 0.02 -4.92
CA SER A 93 -0.64 1.26 -4.26
C SER A 93 -2.14 1.49 -4.41
N LEU A 94 -2.68 1.28 -5.62
CA LEU A 94 -4.11 1.37 -5.88
C LEU A 94 -4.89 0.28 -5.13
N LEU A 95 -4.37 -0.94 -5.09
CA LEU A 95 -4.99 -2.02 -4.31
C LEU A 95 -5.04 -1.67 -2.82
N ILE A 96 -3.98 -1.09 -2.26
CA ILE A 96 -3.97 -0.64 -0.85
C ILE A 96 -5.02 0.45 -0.61
N ILE A 97 -5.12 1.44 -1.50
CA ILE A 97 -6.18 2.48 -1.41
C ILE A 97 -7.57 1.85 -1.37
N ILE A 98 -7.84 0.88 -2.24
CA ILE A 98 -9.12 0.16 -2.27
C ILE A 98 -9.33 -0.64 -0.97
N SER A 99 -8.30 -1.36 -0.51
CA SER A 99 -8.33 -2.12 0.74
C SER A 99 -8.62 -1.25 1.96
N GLU A 100 -7.98 -0.09 2.06
CA GLU A 100 -8.18 0.88 3.14
C GLU A 100 -9.60 1.48 3.12
N PHE A 101 -10.17 1.64 1.93
CA PHE A 101 -11.54 2.11 1.75
C PHE A 101 -12.56 1.04 2.18
N LEU A 102 -12.38 -0.21 1.73
CA LEU A 102 -13.28 -1.32 2.04
C LEU A 102 -13.27 -1.67 3.54
N SER A 103 -12.09 -1.67 4.16
CA SER A 103 -11.92 -1.98 5.59
C SER A 103 -12.24 -0.80 6.51
N TYR A 104 -12.60 0.39 5.97
CA TYR A 104 -12.75 1.61 6.76
C TYR A 104 -13.73 1.47 7.91
N LYS A 105 -14.92 0.92 7.65
CA LYS A 105 -15.99 0.79 8.64
C LYS A 105 -15.59 -0.16 9.77
N GLU A 106 -15.10 -1.35 9.41
CA GLU A 106 -14.68 -2.35 10.39
C GLU A 106 -13.52 -1.83 11.26
N ALA A 107 -12.54 -1.16 10.65
CA ALA A 107 -11.42 -0.57 11.38
C ALA A 107 -11.84 0.58 12.32
N TYR A 108 -12.82 1.39 11.92
CA TYR A 108 -13.37 2.45 12.75
C TYR A 108 -14.10 1.90 13.97
N GLU A 109 -14.97 0.90 13.77
CA GLU A 109 -15.69 0.23 14.85
C GLU A 109 -14.73 -0.41 15.86
N GLN A 110 -13.69 -1.09 15.40
CA GLN A 110 -12.67 -1.69 16.28
C GLN A 110 -11.89 -0.64 17.09
N THR A 111 -11.65 0.54 16.53
CA THR A 111 -10.88 1.61 17.20
C THR A 111 -11.67 2.28 18.33
N ILE A 112 -12.99 2.35 18.20
CA ILE A 112 -13.87 3.03 19.17
C ILE A 112 -14.45 2.08 20.20
N LYS A 113 -14.56 0.78 19.86
CA LYS A 113 -14.98 -0.25 20.79
C LYS A 113 -13.97 -0.35 21.94
N ASP A 114 -14.49 -0.32 23.16
CA ASP A 114 -13.71 -0.36 24.40
C ASP A 114 -12.88 -1.66 24.50
#